data_AF-A0A920PU33-F1
#
_entry.id   AF-A0A920PU33-F1
#
_cell.length_a   1.000
_cell.length_b   1.000
_cell.length_c   1.000
_cell.angle_alpha   90.00
_cell.angle_beta   90.00
_cell.angle_gamma   90.00
#
_symmetry.space_group_name_H-M   'P 1'
#
loop_
_entity.id
_entity.type
_entity.pdbx_description
1 polymer ?
#
loop_
_entity_poly.entity_id
_entity_poly.type
_entity_poly.pdbx_seq_one_letter_code
_entity_poly.pdbx_strand_id
1 'polypeptide(L)'
;MLPGFIDSHMHLLSLARTTQELDCRPDKAPSVASIAFRVFEWARMYLQGNGFAVTGMTLALEEQRHPNRHDLDEISPKHPVRVDHRSGHATVLNSLGLRIAESMLIPQTLWMG
;
A
#
# COMPACT_ATOMS: atom_id res chain seq x y z
N MET A 1 1.41 -24.97 -35.62
CA MET A 1 1.96 -24.26 -34.44
C MET A 1 1.74 -22.77 -34.63
N LEU A 2 1.46 -22.02 -33.56
CA LEU A 2 1.30 -20.57 -33.58
C LEU A 2 2.42 -19.92 -32.75
N PRO A 3 2.88 -18.71 -33.12
CA PRO A 3 3.84 -17.95 -32.32
C PRO A 3 3.27 -17.61 -30.94
N GLY A 4 4.14 -17.48 -29.93
CA GLY A 4 3.76 -17.06 -28.58
C GLY A 4 3.31 -15.60 -28.53
N PHE A 5 2.66 -15.21 -27.43
CA PHE A 5 2.27 -13.82 -27.20
C PHE A 5 3.50 -12.96 -26.90
N ILE A 6 3.63 -11.82 -27.58
CA ILE A 6 4.71 -10.85 -27.39
C ILE A 6 4.07 -9.51 -27.02
N ASP A 7 4.34 -9.05 -25.81
CA ASP A 7 3.98 -7.71 -25.35
C ASP A 7 5.12 -6.74 -25.71
N SER A 8 4.83 -5.70 -26.50
CA SER A 8 5.82 -4.72 -26.95
C SER A 8 6.09 -3.61 -25.93
N HIS A 9 5.26 -3.46 -24.89
CA HIS A 9 5.43 -2.43 -23.88
C HIS A 9 4.77 -2.82 -22.55
N MET A 10 5.57 -3.40 -21.65
CA MET A 10 5.14 -3.71 -20.30
C MET A 10 6.00 -3.04 -19.23
N HIS A 11 5.37 -2.61 -18.14
CA HIS A 11 6.06 -2.22 -16.91
C HIS A 11 6.23 -3.45 -16.00
N LEU A 12 7.21 -4.30 -16.30
CA LEU A 12 7.40 -5.60 -15.65
C LEU A 12 7.50 -5.52 -14.12
N LEU A 13 8.25 -4.54 -13.59
CA LEU A 13 8.38 -4.36 -12.14
C LEU A 13 7.07 -3.90 -11.50
N SER A 14 6.29 -3.07 -12.19
CA SER A 14 4.96 -2.65 -11.71
C SER A 14 4.02 -3.85 -11.68
N LEU A 15 4.02 -4.68 -12.73
CA LEU A 15 3.24 -5.91 -12.76
C LEU A 15 3.64 -6.86 -11.64
N ALA A 16 4.93 -7.14 -11.47
CA ALA A 16 5.42 -7.99 -10.37
C ALA A 16 4.98 -7.45 -9.00
N ARG A 17 5.04 -6.12 -8.81
CA ARG A 17 4.57 -5.47 -7.59
C ARG A 17 3.08 -5.71 -7.34
N THR A 18 2.21 -5.61 -8.35
CA THR A 18 0.76 -5.91 -8.17
C THR A 18 0.48 -7.34 -7.69
N THR A 19 1.38 -8.30 -7.94
CA THR A 19 1.24 -9.68 -7.42
C THR A 19 1.52 -9.80 -5.92
N GLN A 20 2.20 -8.81 -5.35
CA GLN A 20 2.57 -8.75 -3.92
C GLN A 20 1.67 -7.79 -3.13
N GLU A 21 0.80 -7.05 -3.82
CA GLU A 21 -0.11 -6.09 -3.20
C GLU A 21 -1.31 -6.79 -2.55
N LEU A 22 -1.77 -6.22 -1.44
CA LEU A 22 -2.97 -6.67 -0.77
C LEU A 22 -4.21 -6.15 -1.54
N ASP A 23 -4.96 -7.08 -2.12
CA ASP A 23 -6.13 -6.77 -2.95
C ASP A 23 -7.33 -6.31 -2.11
N CYS A 24 -7.46 -5.02 -1.79
CA CYS A 24 -8.59 -4.44 -1.03
C CYS A 24 -9.68 -3.83 -1.93
N ARG A 25 -9.99 -4.51 -3.04
CA ARG A 25 -11.22 -4.19 -3.78
C ARG A 25 -12.46 -4.48 -2.91
N PRO A 26 -13.63 -3.85 -3.17
CA PRO A 26 -14.79 -3.88 -2.29
C PRO A 26 -15.38 -5.27 -2.12
N ASP A 27 -15.19 -6.15 -3.12
CA ASP A 27 -15.56 -7.57 -3.05
C ASP A 27 -14.80 -8.33 -1.96
N LYS A 28 -13.60 -7.86 -1.57
CA LYS A 28 -12.75 -8.49 -0.57
C LYS A 28 -12.59 -7.67 0.71
N ALA A 29 -12.75 -6.36 0.61
CA ALA A 29 -12.61 -5.42 1.71
C ALA A 29 -13.65 -4.29 1.58
N PRO A 30 -14.91 -4.54 1.97
CA PRO A 30 -16.00 -3.57 1.80
C PRO A 30 -15.93 -2.38 2.77
N SER A 31 -15.13 -2.44 3.83
CA SER A 31 -15.06 -1.42 4.88
C SER A 31 -13.62 -1.10 5.31
N VAL A 32 -13.40 0.03 5.96
CA VAL A 32 -12.11 0.38 6.56
C VAL A 32 -11.66 -0.69 7.55
N ALA A 33 -12.59 -1.25 8.34
CA ALA A 33 -12.32 -2.34 9.26
C ALA A 33 -11.90 -3.64 8.54
N SER A 34 -12.47 -3.95 7.37
CA SER A 34 -12.06 -5.13 6.61
C SER A 34 -10.67 -4.95 5.98
N ILE A 35 -10.33 -3.73 5.54
CA ILE A 35 -8.97 -3.38 5.12
C ILE A 35 -8.03 -3.56 6.32
N ALA A 36 -8.45 -3.13 7.50
CA ALA A 36 -7.67 -3.26 8.73
C ALA A 36 -7.27 -4.71 9.00
N PHE A 37 -8.26 -5.59 9.00
CA PHE A 37 -8.08 -7.00 9.27
C PHE A 37 -7.10 -7.63 8.29
N ARG A 38 -7.20 -7.29 7.00
CA ARG A 38 -6.32 -7.86 5.97
C ARG A 38 -4.89 -7.33 6.06
N VAL A 39 -4.73 -6.05 6.39
CA VAL A 39 -3.40 -5.46 6.68
C VAL A 39 -2.79 -6.09 7.93
N PHE A 40 -3.58 -6.33 8.96
CA PHE A 40 -3.14 -7.01 10.18
C PHE A 40 -2.66 -8.44 9.89
N GLU A 41 -3.43 -9.23 9.15
CA GLU A 41 -3.05 -10.60 8.77
C GLU A 41 -1.78 -10.62 7.91
N TRP A 42 -1.66 -9.68 6.95
CA TRP A 42 -0.42 -9.51 6.19
C TRP A 42 0.76 -9.17 7.11
N ALA A 43 0.58 -8.23 8.03
CA ALA A 43 1.63 -7.78 8.94
C ALA A 43 2.10 -8.87 9.92
N ARG A 44 1.27 -9.87 10.23
CA ARG A 44 1.69 -11.04 11.02
C ARG A 44 2.64 -11.97 10.28
N MET A 45 2.59 -11.97 8.95
CA MET A 45 3.45 -12.83 8.12
C MET A 45 4.83 -12.21 7.83
N TYR A 46 4.99 -10.89 8.04
CA TYR A 46 6.22 -10.17 7.76
C TYR A 46 6.87 -9.64 9.05
N LEU A 47 8.21 -9.71 9.12
CA LEU A 47 8.98 -9.15 10.23
C LEU A 47 8.80 -7.62 10.30
N GLN A 48 8.67 -7.09 11.52
CA GLN A 48 8.57 -5.65 11.78
C GLN A 48 9.67 -4.88 11.06
N GLY A 49 9.28 -3.86 10.28
CA GLY A 49 10.20 -2.90 9.65
C GLY A 49 10.61 -3.19 8.21
N ASN A 50 10.34 -4.38 7.67
CA ASN A 50 10.66 -4.69 6.26
C ASN A 50 9.43 -4.57 5.35
N GLY A 51 9.27 -3.39 4.75
CA GLY A 51 8.33 -3.15 3.66
C GLY A 51 7.03 -2.46 4.06
N PHE A 52 6.42 -1.78 3.08
CA PHE A 52 5.08 -1.22 3.20
C PHE A 52 4.05 -2.32 2.94
N ALA A 53 3.00 -2.42 3.76
CA ALA A 53 1.77 -3.06 3.32
C ALA A 53 1.19 -2.19 2.21
N VAL A 54 1.36 -2.60 0.95
CA VAL A 54 0.78 -1.88 -0.19
C VAL A 54 -0.58 -2.48 -0.48
N THR A 55 -1.59 -1.64 -0.36
CA THR A 55 -2.99 -2.02 -0.51
C THR A 55 -3.61 -1.25 -1.66
N GLY A 56 -4.13 -1.94 -2.68
CA GLY A 56 -4.96 -1.32 -3.70
C GLY A 56 -6.42 -1.21 -3.22
N MET A 57 -6.96 0.00 -3.11
CA MET A 57 -8.32 0.26 -2.60
C MET A 57 -9.13 1.13 -3.57
N THR A 58 -10.45 0.98 -3.58
CA THR A 58 -11.38 1.83 -4.36
C THR A 58 -12.39 2.55 -3.47
N LEU A 59 -13.00 3.60 -4.00
CA LEU A 59 -13.98 4.51 -3.38
C LEU A 59 -15.27 3.90 -2.78
N ALA A 60 -15.52 2.60 -2.97
CA ALA A 60 -16.79 1.98 -2.59
C ALA A 60 -16.71 1.28 -1.22
N LEU A 61 -16.28 2.04 -0.20
CA LEU A 61 -16.33 1.57 1.18
C LEU A 61 -17.70 1.85 1.81
N GLU A 62 -18.10 1.01 2.75
CA GLU A 62 -19.32 1.16 3.55
C GLU A 62 -19.41 2.54 4.22
N GLU A 63 -18.27 3.07 4.67
CA GLU A 63 -18.17 4.37 5.34
C GLU A 63 -18.35 5.57 4.39
N GLN A 64 -18.51 5.34 3.08
CA GLN A 64 -18.70 6.37 2.04
C GLN A 64 -17.65 7.49 2.08
N ARG A 65 -16.44 7.15 2.55
CA ARG A 65 -15.29 8.06 2.65
C ARG A 65 -13.99 7.31 2.38
N HIS A 66 -12.95 8.05 2.02
CA HIS A 66 -11.60 7.50 2.01
C HIS A 66 -11.09 7.26 3.45
N PRO A 67 -10.25 6.25 3.67
CA PRO A 67 -9.42 6.18 4.86
C PRO A 67 -8.51 7.40 4.92
N ASN A 68 -8.21 7.84 6.13
CA ASN A 68 -7.23 8.85 6.42
C ASN A 68 -6.07 8.23 7.23
N ARG A 69 -5.05 9.05 7.51
CA ARG A 69 -3.88 8.64 8.29
C ARG A 69 -4.25 7.99 9.63
N HIS A 70 -5.22 8.55 10.34
CA HIS A 70 -5.62 8.07 11.67
C HIS A 70 -6.28 6.70 11.62
N ASP A 71 -7.09 6.43 10.59
CA ASP A 71 -7.63 5.09 10.37
C ASP A 71 -6.47 4.10 10.22
N LEU A 72 -5.48 4.42 9.38
CA LEU A 72 -4.34 3.52 9.15
C LEU A 72 -3.41 3.36 10.37
N ASP A 73 -3.32 4.38 11.22
CA ASP A 73 -2.57 4.33 12.48
C ASP A 73 -3.22 3.37 13.49
N GLU A 74 -4.56 3.35 13.58
CA GLU A 74 -5.29 2.42 14.44
C GLU A 74 -5.14 0.97 13.96
N ILE A 75 -5.15 0.79 12.64
CA ILE A 75 -5.02 -0.51 11.97
C ILE A 75 -3.63 -1.14 12.17
N SER A 76 -2.58 -0.33 12.00
CA SER A 76 -1.21 -0.81 12.00
C SER A 76 -0.28 0.23 12.62
N PRO A 77 -0.22 0.30 13.96
CA PRO A 77 0.62 1.27 14.65
C PRO A 77 2.13 0.95 14.54
N LYS A 78 2.47 -0.30 14.22
CA LYS A 78 3.86 -0.82 14.23
C LYS A 78 4.44 -1.13 12.86
N HIS A 79 3.63 -1.11 11.79
CA HIS A 79 4.09 -1.37 10.43
C HIS A 79 3.68 -0.23 9.50
N PRO A 80 4.54 0.21 8.58
CA PRO A 80 4.19 1.24 7.63
C PRO A 80 3.15 0.71 6.64
N VAL A 81 2.07 1.46 6.44
CA VAL A 81 0.97 1.09 5.55
C VAL A 81 0.82 2.15 4.48
N ARG A 82 0.64 1.68 3.24
CA ARG A 82 0.36 2.50 2.08
C ARG A 82 -0.89 1.97 1.38
N VAL A 83 -1.92 2.80 1.30
CA VAL A 83 -3.13 2.49 0.55
C VAL A 83 -3.15 3.34 -0.71
N ASP A 84 -3.07 2.69 -1.86
CA ASP A 84 -3.16 3.33 -3.16
C ASP A 84 -4.60 3.28 -3.66
N HIS A 85 -5.10 4.43 -4.12
CA HIS A 85 -6.37 4.48 -4.81
C HIS A 85 -6.27 3.74 -6.14
N ARG A 86 -7.34 3.04 -6.55
CA ARG A 86 -7.39 2.25 -7.79
C ARG A 86 -7.02 3.05 -9.04
N SER A 87 -7.24 4.37 -9.06
CA SER A 87 -6.83 5.21 -10.18
C SER A 87 -5.31 5.42 -10.29
N GLY A 88 -4.54 5.09 -9.25
CA GLY A 88 -3.12 5.38 -9.15
C GLY A 88 -2.79 6.85 -8.89
N HIS A 89 -3.78 7.72 -8.67
CA HIS A 89 -3.59 9.17 -8.52
C HIS A 89 -3.62 9.67 -7.07
N ALA A 90 -3.92 8.81 -6.11
CA ALA A 90 -3.98 9.17 -4.70
C ALA A 90 -3.47 8.03 -3.84
N THR A 91 -2.77 8.39 -2.77
CA THR A 91 -2.22 7.43 -1.81
C THR A 91 -2.41 7.98 -0.40
N VAL A 92 -2.75 7.11 0.54
CA VAL A 92 -2.85 7.41 1.96
C VAL A 92 -1.80 6.58 2.71
N LEU A 93 -1.07 7.24 3.60
CA LEU A 93 -0.02 6.65 4.44
C LEU A 93 -0.40 6.80 5.91
N ASN A 94 -0.03 5.82 6.74
CA ASN A 94 -0.06 5.98 8.19
C ASN A 94 1.12 6.85 8.67
N SER A 95 1.15 7.23 9.95
CA SER A 95 2.22 8.06 10.50
C SER A 95 3.61 7.43 10.33
N LEU A 96 3.74 6.10 10.46
CA LEU A 96 5.02 5.44 10.25
C LEU A 96 5.46 5.51 8.78
N GLY A 97 4.53 5.30 7.85
CA GLY A 97 4.79 5.41 6.42
C GLY A 97 5.16 6.83 6.00
N LEU A 98 4.51 7.85 6.57
CA LEU A 98 4.86 9.25 6.36
C LEU A 98 6.28 9.55 6.86
N ARG A 99 6.65 9.12 8.07
CA ARG A 99 8.02 9.32 8.60
C ARG A 99 9.08 8.70 7.70
N ILE A 100 8.82 7.53 7.11
CA ILE A 100 9.73 6.89 6.15
C ILE A 100 9.80 7.71 4.86
N ALA A 101 8.68 8.18 4.34
CA ALA A 101 8.67 9.03 3.14
C ALA A 101 9.44 10.34 3.38
N GLU A 102 9.27 10.98 4.53
CA GLU A 102 10.01 12.18 4.94
C GLU A 102 11.52 11.92 5.03
N SER A 103 11.93 10.79 5.63
CA SER A 103 13.35 10.46 5.75
C SER A 103 14.01 10.10 4.42
N MET A 104 13.24 9.65 3.43
CA MET A 104 13.71 9.44 2.05
C MET A 104 13.87 10.75 1.26
N LEU A 105 13.13 11.80 1.63
CA LEU A 105 13.16 13.11 0.96
C LEU A 105 14.26 14.04 1.48
N ILE A 106 14.85 13.75 2.65
CA ILE A 106 15.99 14.48 3.19
C ILE A 106 17.26 13.68 2.87
N PRO A 107 18.16 14.17 1.99
CA PRO A 107 19.44 13.52 1.77
C PRO A 107 20.21 13.43 3.11
N GLN A 108 20.62 12.23 3.51
CA GLN A 108 21.46 12.02 4.70
C GLN A 108 22.84 12.70 4.59
N THR A 109 23.17 13.32 3.46
CA THR A 109 24.43 14.01 3.18
C THR A 109 24.57 15.41 3.80
N LEU A 110 23.55 15.97 4.45
CA LEU A 110 23.59 17.34 5.00
C LEU A 110 24.01 17.45 6.48
N TRP A 111 24.47 16.38 7.13
CA TRP A 111 24.87 16.38 8.55
C TRP A 111 26.31 15.87 8.79
N MET A 112 27.24 16.18 7.89
CA MET A 112 28.68 15.94 8.07
C MET A 112 29.52 17.21 7.84
N GLY A 113 29.06 18.35 8.34
CA GLY A 113 29.79 19.63 8.32
C GLY A 113 29.86 20.25 9.70
#